data_AF-A0A815QTD9-F1
#
_entry.id   AF-A0A815QTD9-F1
#
_cell.length_a   1.000
_cell.length_b   1.000
_cell.length_c   1.000
_cell.angle_alpha   90.00
_cell.angle_beta   90.00
_cell.angle_gamma   90.00
#
_symmetry.space_group_name_H-M   'P 1'
#
loop_
_entity.id
_entity.type
_entity.pdbx_description
1 polymer ?
#
loop_
_entity_poly.entity_id
_entity_poly.type
_entity_poly.pdbx_seq_one_letter_code
_entity_poly.pdbx_strand_id
1 'polypeptide(L)'
;MITTINDRELSPREKCDCEVIERLIRSYFLIVRKNIQDSIPKAIMHFLVNFVKDQLQSELVALLYKTSVNEHDELLNESSHIAQRRKDAQEMLDALHKANQIICEVRETHLW
;
A
#
# COMPACT_ATOMS: atom_id res chain seq x y z
N MET A 1 28.26 -40.70 -31.74
CA MET A 1 29.70 -40.94 -31.50
C MET A 1 30.20 -39.76 -30.67
N ILE A 2 29.91 -39.78 -29.36
CA ILE A 2 30.28 -38.68 -28.44
C ILE A 2 31.67 -39.04 -27.95
N THR A 3 32.61 -38.15 -28.22
CA THR A 3 34.03 -38.25 -27.89
C THR A 3 34.18 -38.66 -26.42
N THR A 4 34.89 -39.77 -26.21
CA THR A 4 35.43 -40.20 -24.93
C THR A 4 36.07 -39.00 -24.24
N ILE A 5 35.41 -38.47 -23.21
CA ILE A 5 36.05 -37.60 -22.23
C ILE A 5 37.17 -38.47 -21.68
N ASN A 6 38.40 -38.04 -21.94
CA ASN A 6 39.60 -38.71 -21.51
C ASN A 6 39.53 -38.85 -19.98
N ASP A 7 39.14 -40.03 -19.47
CA ASP A 7 39.22 -40.40 -18.05
C ASP A 7 40.70 -40.59 -17.70
N ARG A 8 41.48 -39.52 -17.86
CA ARG A 8 42.78 -39.41 -17.23
C ARG A 8 42.48 -39.30 -15.75
N GLU A 9 42.73 -40.38 -15.01
CA GLU A 9 42.66 -40.34 -13.55
C GLU A 9 43.51 -39.19 -13.05
N LEU A 10 42.85 -38.23 -12.38
CA LEU A 10 43.53 -37.09 -11.78
C LEU A 10 44.57 -37.63 -10.79
N SER A 11 45.77 -37.08 -10.88
CA SER A 11 46.82 -37.31 -9.88
C SER A 11 46.28 -36.95 -8.49
N PRO A 12 46.73 -37.63 -7.41
CA PRO A 12 46.35 -37.26 -6.04
C PRO A 12 46.53 -35.76 -5.73
N ARG A 13 47.53 -35.13 -6.37
CA ARG A 13 47.75 -33.69 -6.28
C ARG A 13 46.67 -32.88 -6.99
N GLU A 14 46.31 -33.27 -8.21
CA GLU A 14 45.25 -32.61 -9.00
C GLU A 14 43.89 -32.75 -8.30
N LYS A 15 43.60 -33.90 -7.68
CA LYS A 15 42.39 -34.10 -6.87
C LYS A 15 42.34 -33.15 -5.66
N CYS A 16 43.46 -33.02 -4.94
CA CYS A 16 43.58 -32.08 -3.81
C CYS A 16 43.39 -30.62 -4.27
N ASP A 17 44.03 -30.23 -5.37
CA ASP A 17 43.90 -28.87 -5.93
C ASP A 17 42.44 -28.58 -6.36
N CYS A 18 41.74 -29.55 -6.96
CA CYS A 18 40.32 -29.44 -7.28
C CYS A 18 39.45 -29.26 -6.02
N GLU A 19 39.70 -29.99 -4.94
CA GLU A 19 38.97 -29.81 -3.68
C GLU A 19 39.19 -28.42 -3.07
N VAL A 20 40.41 -27.88 -3.17
CA VAL A 20 40.71 -26.51 -2.73
C VAL A 20 39.94 -25.49 -3.55
N ILE A 21 39.95 -25.63 -4.89
CA ILE A 21 39.20 -24.75 -5.79
C ILE A 21 37.70 -24.80 -5.47
N GLU A 22 37.14 -25.99 -5.23
CA GLU A 22 35.73 -26.14 -4.87
C GLU A 22 35.40 -25.40 -3.57
N ARG A 23 36.25 -25.53 -2.54
CA ARG A 23 36.07 -24.82 -1.26
C ARG A 23 36.14 -23.30 -1.45
N LEU A 24 37.05 -22.81 -2.29
CA LEU A 24 37.18 -21.38 -2.58
C LEU A 24 35.93 -20.84 -3.31
N ILE A 25 35.43 -21.56 -4.31
CA ILE A 25 34.21 -21.18 -5.04
C ILE A 25 33.02 -21.14 -4.07
N ARG A 26 32.84 -22.18 -3.24
CA ARG A 26 31.76 -22.22 -2.25
C ARG A 26 31.86 -21.04 -1.27
N SER A 27 33.06 -20.74 -0.78
CA SER A 27 33.28 -19.61 0.14
C SER A 27 32.93 -18.27 -0.51
N TYR A 28 33.42 -18.01 -1.73
CA TYR A 28 33.13 -16.78 -2.45
C TYR A 28 31.65 -16.64 -2.79
N PHE A 29 31.01 -17.73 -3.22
CA PHE A 29 29.57 -17.76 -3.49
C PHE A 29 28.74 -17.38 -2.26
N LEU A 30 29.09 -17.88 -1.08
CA LEU A 30 28.38 -17.54 0.15
C LEU A 30 28.50 -16.05 0.50
N ILE A 31 29.67 -15.44 0.28
CA ILE A 31 29.89 -14.01 0.48
C ILE A 31 29.01 -13.20 -0.50
N VAL A 32 29.06 -13.52 -1.79
CA VAL A 32 28.24 -12.84 -2.81
C VAL A 32 26.74 -12.99 -2.51
N ARG A 33 26.30 -14.20 -2.12
CA ARG A 33 24.90 -14.44 -1.75
C ARG A 33 24.47 -13.58 -0.56
N LYS A 34 25.32 -13.45 0.47
CA LYS A 34 25.04 -12.58 1.62
C LYS A 34 24.96 -11.11 1.20
N ASN A 35 25.83 -10.66 0.30
CA ASN A 35 25.78 -9.29 -0.22
C ASN A 35 24.49 -9.02 -1.01
N ILE A 36 24.05 -9.97 -1.84
CA ILE A 36 22.79 -9.86 -2.59
C ILE A 36 21.59 -9.81 -1.65
N GLN A 37 21.59 -10.62 -0.59
CA GLN A 37 20.52 -10.63 0.42
C GLN A 37 20.35 -9.27 1.10
N ASP A 38 21.42 -8.49 1.24
CA ASP A 38 21.37 -7.16 1.85
C ASP A 38 21.12 -6.06 0.80
N SER A 39 21.73 -6.15 -0.38
CA SER A 39 21.67 -5.09 -1.39
C SER A 39 20.31 -5.00 -2.09
N ILE A 40 19.65 -6.13 -2.37
CA ILE A 40 18.36 -6.12 -3.07
C ILE A 40 17.26 -5.46 -2.23
N PRO A 41 17.04 -5.83 -0.95
CA PRO A 41 16.03 -5.14 -0.14
C PRO A 41 16.32 -3.65 0.01
N LYS A 42 17.60 -3.25 0.12
CA LYS A 42 17.99 -1.83 0.18
C LYS A 42 17.66 -1.09 -1.12
N ALA A 43 17.92 -1.71 -2.27
CA ALA A 43 17.56 -1.14 -3.57
C ALA A 43 16.04 -0.96 -3.69
N ILE A 44 15.23 -1.96 -3.33
CA ILE A 44 13.76 -1.87 -3.35
C ILE A 44 13.28 -0.77 -2.40
N MET A 45 13.84 -0.71 -1.19
CA MET A 45 13.48 0.30 -0.20
C MET A 45 13.76 1.71 -0.72
N HIS A 46 14.95 1.92 -1.30
CA HIS A 46 15.38 3.23 -1.78
C HIS A 46 14.62 3.67 -3.04
N PHE A 47 14.55 2.82 -4.06
CA PHE A 47 14.01 3.20 -5.35
C PHE A 47 12.48 3.12 -5.45
N LEU A 48 11.84 2.24 -4.68
CA LEU A 48 10.39 2.05 -4.76
C LEU A 48 9.68 2.57 -3.52
N VAL A 49 10.00 2.03 -2.34
CA VAL A 49 9.21 2.30 -1.13
C VAL A 49 9.33 3.76 -0.70
N ASN A 50 10.56 4.26 -0.58
CA ASN A 50 10.79 5.65 -0.20
C ASN A 50 10.30 6.62 -1.27
N PHE A 51 10.56 6.31 -2.54
CA PHE A 51 10.06 7.10 -3.66
C PHE A 51 8.54 7.26 -3.63
N VAL A 52 7.79 6.14 -3.54
CA VAL A 52 6.34 6.18 -3.46
C VAL A 52 5.90 6.91 -2.21
N LYS A 53 6.48 6.63 -1.04
CA LYS A 53 6.11 7.31 0.21
C LYS A 53 6.19 8.84 0.10
N ASP A 54 7.27 9.36 -0.49
CA ASP A 54 7.53 10.80 -0.54
C ASP A 54 6.72 11.47 -1.66
N GLN A 55 6.53 10.79 -2.80
CA GLN A 55 5.86 11.36 -3.97
C GLN A 55 4.34 11.14 -3.98
N LEU A 56 3.81 10.13 -3.27
CA LEU A 56 2.39 9.76 -3.28
C LEU A 56 1.48 10.93 -2.88
N GLN A 57 1.83 11.69 -1.86
CA GLN A 57 0.99 12.81 -1.40
C GLN A 57 0.85 13.88 -2.47
N SER A 58 1.97 14.31 -3.06
CA SER A 58 2.00 15.33 -4.10
C SER A 58 1.30 14.87 -5.37
N GLU A 59 1.50 13.61 -5.79
CA GLU A 59 0.85 13.05 -6.97
C GLU A 59 -0.66 12.84 -6.77
N LEU A 60 -1.10 12.33 -5.62
CA LEU A 60 -2.53 12.16 -5.33
C LEU A 60 -3.25 13.51 -5.31
N VAL A 61 -2.65 14.52 -4.68
CA VAL A 61 -3.19 15.88 -4.71
C VAL A 61 -3.25 16.38 -6.15
N ALA A 62 -2.16 16.27 -6.91
CA ALA A 62 -2.15 16.71 -8.30
C ALA A 62 -3.19 15.98 -9.16
N LEU A 63 -3.34 14.66 -9.01
CA LEU A 63 -4.29 13.85 -9.76
C LEU A 63 -5.73 14.19 -9.39
N LEU A 64 -6.04 14.23 -8.09
CA LEU A 64 -7.35 14.64 -7.62
C LEU A 64 -7.65 16.02 -8.16
N TYR A 65 -6.85 17.06 -7.92
CA TYR A 65 -7.16 18.42 -8.39
C TYR A 65 -7.11 18.63 -9.91
N LYS A 66 -6.39 17.80 -10.69
CA LYS A 66 -6.34 17.91 -12.17
C LYS A 66 -7.47 17.18 -12.89
N THR A 67 -8.10 16.21 -12.24
CA THR A 67 -9.35 15.63 -12.73
C THR A 67 -10.31 16.77 -13.08
N SER A 68 -10.93 16.72 -14.26
CA SER A 68 -11.72 17.83 -14.75
C SER A 68 -12.84 18.17 -13.77
N VAL A 69 -13.22 19.45 -13.66
CA VAL A 69 -14.22 19.95 -12.69
C VAL A 69 -15.51 19.10 -12.67
N ASN A 70 -15.85 18.44 -13.78
CA ASN A 70 -17.05 17.60 -13.91
C ASN A 70 -16.94 16.22 -13.22
N GLU A 71 -15.74 15.64 -13.11
CA GLU A 71 -15.49 14.35 -12.46
C GLU A 71 -15.28 14.51 -10.94
N HIS A 72 -14.88 15.71 -10.49
CA HIS A 72 -14.80 16.06 -9.07
C HIS A 72 -16.15 16.01 -8.38
N ASP A 73 -17.19 16.58 -8.99
CA ASP A 73 -18.53 16.60 -8.41
C ASP A 73 -19.09 15.17 -8.26
N GLU A 74 -18.71 14.24 -9.14
CA GLU A 74 -19.07 12.83 -9.02
C GLU A 74 -18.27 12.12 -7.92
N LEU A 75 -16.96 12.35 -7.85
CA LEU A 75 -16.09 11.79 -6.79
C LEU A 75 -16.45 12.29 -5.39
N LEU A 76 -16.95 13.53 -5.29
CA LEU A 76 -17.35 14.18 -4.03
C LEU A 76 -18.85 14.00 -3.73
N ASN A 77 -19.59 13.30 -4.59
CA ASN A 77 -21.01 13.08 -4.36
C ASN A 77 -21.22 12.16 -3.15
N GLU A 78 -22.13 12.55 -2.26
CA GLU A 78 -22.50 11.69 -1.13
C GLU A 78 -23.24 10.43 -1.63
N SER A 79 -23.02 9.29 -0.97
CA SER A 79 -23.78 8.08 -1.30
C SER A 79 -25.27 8.28 -1.05
N SER A 80 -26.13 7.66 -1.88
CA SER A 80 -27.59 7.78 -1.77
C SER A 80 -28.13 7.39 -0.39
N HIS A 81 -27.52 6.39 0.25
CA HIS A 81 -27.88 5.96 1.60
C HIS A 81 -27.55 7.02 2.67
N ILE A 82 -26.43 7.74 2.53
CA ILE A 82 -26.08 8.85 3.44
C ILE A 82 -27.03 10.01 3.22
N ALA A 83 -27.34 10.36 1.96
CA ALA A 83 -28.29 11.40 1.62
C ALA A 83 -29.68 11.12 2.24
N GLN A 84 -30.16 9.87 2.14
CA GLN A 84 -31.42 9.47 2.74
C GLN A 84 -31.39 9.59 4.27
N ARG A 85 -30.35 9.06 4.92
CA ARG A 85 -30.21 9.18 6.39
C ARG A 85 -30.16 10.63 6.86
N ARG A 86 -29.52 11.53 6.11
CA ARG A 86 -29.48 12.97 6.39
C ARG A 86 -30.88 13.57 6.29
N LYS A 87 -31.64 13.20 5.26
CA LYS A 87 -33.02 13.65 5.08
C LYS A 87 -33.94 13.18 6.21
N ASP A 88 -33.87 11.90 6.57
CA ASP A 88 -34.69 11.33 7.65
C ASP A 88 -34.40 12.01 9.00
N ALA A 89 -33.11 12.27 9.28
CA ALA A 89 -32.69 12.98 10.49
C ALA A 89 -33.19 14.44 10.52
N GLN A 90 -33.17 15.12 9.37
CA GLN A 90 -33.70 16.48 9.24
C GLN A 90 -35.21 16.52 9.48
N GLU A 91 -35.96 15.58 8.89
CA GLU A 91 -37.41 15.49 9.08
C GLU A 91 -37.77 15.22 10.55
N MET A 92 -37.02 14.34 11.22
CA MET A 92 -37.18 14.10 12.66
C MET A 92 -36.90 15.36 13.48
N LEU A 93 -35.84 16.10 13.15
CA LEU A 93 -35.46 17.32 13.85
C LEU A 93 -36.52 18.42 13.71
N ASP A 94 -37.12 18.56 12.53
CA ASP A 94 -38.22 19.50 12.29
C ASP A 94 -39.48 19.11 13.07
N ALA A 95 -39.78 17.81 13.17
CA ALA A 95 -40.88 17.31 13.98
C ALA A 95 -40.69 17.60 15.48
N LEU A 96 -39.46 17.41 15.99
CA LEU A 96 -39.12 17.72 17.38
C LEU A 96 -39.20 19.22 17.67
N HIS A 97 -38.79 20.09 16.75
CA HIS A 97 -38.95 21.54 16.90
C HIS A 97 -40.42 21.95 17.00
N LYS A 98 -41.28 21.40 16.15
CA LYS A 98 -42.73 21.64 16.21
C LYS A 98 -43.34 21.15 17.52
N ALA A 99 -42.95 19.96 17.98
CA ALA A 99 -43.40 19.44 19.27
C ALA A 99 -42.99 20.35 20.43
N ASN A 100 -41.76 20.88 20.41
CA ASN A 100 -41.29 21.82 21.42
C ASN A 100 -42.10 23.13 21.41
N GLN A 101 -42.43 23.66 20.23
CA GLN A 101 -43.27 24.85 20.11
C GLN A 101 -44.68 24.62 20.68
N ILE A 102 -45.30 23.48 20.40
CA ILE A 102 -46.61 23.12 20.96
C ILE A 102 -46.54 23.02 22.50
N ILE A 103 -45.47 22.45 23.05
CA ILE A 103 -45.27 22.39 24.51
C ILE A 103 -45.20 23.80 25.11
N CYS A 104 -44.53 24.74 24.45
CA CYS A 104 -44.49 26.13 24.89
C CYS A 104 -45.89 26.78 24.86
N GLU A 105 -46.67 26.59 23.80
CA GLU A 105 -48.04 27.13 23.67
C GLU A 105 -49.00 26.56 24.73
N VAL A 106 -48.90 25.27 25.04
CA VAL A 106 -49.68 24.63 26.11
C VAL A 106 -49.30 25.18 27.49
N ARG A 107 -48.00 25.43 27.72
CA ARG A 107 -47.54 26.04 28.97
C ARG A 107 -48.08 27.45 29.16
N GLU A 108 -48.14 28.24 28.10
CA GLU A 108 -48.72 29.60 28.14
C GLU A 108 -50.23 29.59 28.38
N THR A 109 -50.97 28.65 27.78
CA THR A 109 -52.43 28.54 28.00
C THR A 109 -52.80 28.10 29.42
N HIS A 110 -51.95 27.35 30.11
CA HIS A 110 -52.15 27.00 31.53
C HIS A 110 -51.83 28.14 32.52
N LEU A 111 -51.22 29.23 32.06
CA LEU A 111 -50.88 30.41 32.88
C LEU A 111 -52.02 31.46 32.94
N TRP A 112 -53.15 31.23 32.26
CA TRP A 112 -54.34 32.07 32.26
C TRP A 112 -55.50 31.44 33.02
#